data_AF-A0A941Y6X7-F1
#
_entry.id   AF-A0A941Y6X7-F1
#
_cell.length_a   1.000
_cell.length_b   1.000
_cell.length_c   1.000
_cell.angle_alpha   90.00
_cell.angle_beta   90.00
_cell.angle_gamma   90.00
#
_symmetry.space_group_name_H-M   'P 1'
#
loop_
_entity.id
_entity.type
_entity.pdbx_description
1 polymer ?
#
loop_
_entity_poly.entity_id
_entity_poly.type
_entity_poly.pdbx_seq_one_letter_code
_entity_poly.pdbx_strand_id
1 'polypeptide(L)'
;MADKPEIPRAPTGLLARGKHLWRELHAVYDFSEAPEKQAILEEACRTADVVKRLQAIVDGADNLRVKGSQQQPVAMPELLELRQYRALLVQLLKALGCPDDDDTLSRSELGKLGATARWANRG
;
A
#
# COMPACT_ATOMS: atom_id res chain seq x y z
N MET A 1 -25.97 9.67 -12.67
CA MET A 1 -25.32 8.72 -11.75
C MET A 1 -23.94 8.46 -12.32
N ALA A 2 -22.87 8.80 -11.61
CA ALA A 2 -21.52 8.54 -12.12
C ALA A 2 -21.33 7.02 -12.20
N ASP A 3 -20.91 6.54 -13.35
CA ASP A 3 -20.67 5.11 -13.60
C ASP A 3 -19.59 4.61 -12.64
N LYS A 4 -19.83 3.47 -11.99
CA LYS A 4 -18.91 2.94 -10.97
C LYS A 4 -17.70 2.35 -11.70
N PRO A 5 -16.46 2.69 -11.32
CA PRO A 5 -15.29 2.14 -12.01
C PRO A 5 -15.29 0.61 -11.91
N GLU A 6 -15.07 -0.05 -13.04
CA GLU A 6 -14.92 -1.50 -13.08
C GLU A 6 -13.58 -1.87 -12.42
N ILE A 7 -13.66 -2.47 -11.23
CA ILE A 7 -12.48 -2.83 -10.45
C ILE A 7 -11.97 -4.21 -10.93
N PRO A 8 -10.72 -4.31 -11.41
CA PRO A 8 -10.18 -5.59 -11.87
C PRO A 8 -10.06 -6.58 -10.71
N ARG A 9 -10.08 -7.88 -11.04
CA ARG A 9 -9.89 -8.95 -10.05
C ARG A 9 -8.51 -8.81 -9.40
N ALA A 10 -8.49 -8.87 -8.07
CA ALA A 10 -7.26 -8.84 -7.30
C ALA A 10 -6.33 -10.03 -7.65
N PRO A 11 -5.00 -9.82 -7.66
CA PRO A 11 -4.01 -10.86 -7.92
C PRO A 11 -4.19 -12.10 -7.03
N THR A 12 -3.78 -13.25 -7.57
CA THR A 12 -3.85 -14.51 -6.83
C THR A 12 -2.88 -14.50 -5.64
N GLY A 13 -3.28 -15.17 -4.56
CA GLY A 13 -2.48 -15.26 -3.32
C GLY A 13 -2.66 -14.10 -2.34
N LEU A 14 -3.35 -13.02 -2.71
CA LEU A 14 -3.65 -11.94 -1.75
C LEU A 14 -4.62 -12.41 -0.66
N LEU A 15 -4.33 -12.02 0.58
CA LEU A 15 -5.19 -12.22 1.74
C LEU A 15 -6.13 -11.01 1.91
N ALA A 16 -6.82 -10.95 3.06
CA ALA A 16 -7.89 -9.98 3.29
C ALA A 16 -7.40 -8.53 3.21
N ARG A 17 -6.22 -8.21 3.76
CA ARG A 17 -5.74 -6.83 3.83
C ARG A 17 -5.28 -6.32 2.45
N GLY A 18 -4.55 -7.14 1.71
CA GLY A 18 -4.11 -6.85 0.35
C GLY A 18 -5.28 -6.72 -0.61
N LYS A 19 -6.26 -7.63 -0.55
CA LYS A 19 -7.51 -7.52 -1.34
C LYS A 19 -8.30 -6.25 -1.03
N HIS A 20 -8.29 -5.81 0.22
CA HIS A 20 -8.94 -4.56 0.60
C HIS A 20 -8.23 -3.37 -0.04
N LEU A 21 -6.91 -3.27 0.14
CA LEU A 21 -6.10 -2.19 -0.43
C LEU A 21 -6.22 -2.11 -1.96
N TRP A 22 -6.21 -3.25 -2.64
CA TRP A 22 -6.43 -3.34 -4.09
C TRP A 22 -7.73 -2.67 -4.52
N ARG A 23 -8.85 -3.02 -3.85
CA ARG A 23 -10.16 -2.44 -4.17
C ARG A 23 -10.24 -0.97 -3.85
N GLU A 24 -9.67 -0.53 -2.72
CA GLU A 24 -9.65 0.88 -2.33
C GLU A 24 -8.91 1.74 -3.35
N LEU A 25 -7.73 1.31 -3.79
CA LEU A 25 -6.94 2.09 -4.74
C LEU A 25 -7.56 2.06 -6.14
N HIS A 26 -8.07 0.93 -6.62
CA HIS A 26 -8.81 0.89 -7.90
C HIS A 26 -10.15 1.62 -7.88
N ALA A 27 -10.74 1.86 -6.69
CA ALA A 27 -11.97 2.67 -6.59
C ALA A 27 -11.71 4.17 -6.80
N VAL A 28 -10.46 4.62 -6.62
CA VAL A 28 -10.07 6.05 -6.68
C VAL A 28 -9.19 6.34 -7.89
N TYR A 29 -8.39 5.39 -8.34
CA TYR A 29 -7.39 5.55 -9.40
C TYR A 29 -7.58 4.53 -10.52
N ASP A 30 -7.30 4.96 -11.74
CA ASP A 30 -7.28 4.13 -12.94
C ASP A 30 -5.83 3.75 -13.26
N PHE A 31 -5.53 2.45 -13.21
CA PHE A 31 -4.20 1.90 -13.47
C PHE A 31 -4.12 1.17 -14.83
N SER A 32 -5.21 1.17 -15.61
CA SER A 32 -5.32 0.35 -16.84
C SER A 32 -4.26 0.66 -17.90
N GLU A 33 -3.82 1.92 -18.00
CA GLU A 33 -2.78 2.38 -18.92
C GLU A 33 -1.39 2.52 -18.27
N ALA A 34 -1.21 2.06 -17.02
CA ALA A 34 0.02 2.22 -16.25
C ALA A 34 0.51 0.87 -15.67
N PRO A 35 1.04 -0.04 -16.51
CA PRO A 35 1.44 -1.39 -16.09
C PRO A 35 2.51 -1.39 -14.99
N GLU A 36 3.43 -0.42 -14.99
CA GLU A 36 4.44 -0.24 -13.94
C GLU A 36 3.82 0.10 -12.58
N LYS A 37 2.77 0.95 -12.57
CA LYS A 37 2.03 1.27 -11.35
C LYS A 37 1.18 0.09 -10.88
N GLN A 38 0.61 -0.68 -11.81
CA GLN A 38 -0.12 -1.90 -11.47
C GLN A 38 0.78 -2.93 -10.78
N ALA A 39 2.03 -3.09 -11.23
CA ALA A 39 3.01 -3.95 -10.58
C ALA A 39 3.37 -3.46 -9.17
N ILE A 40 3.59 -2.15 -8.99
CA ILE A 40 3.86 -1.56 -7.67
C ILE A 40 2.66 -1.75 -6.72
N LEU A 41 1.43 -1.58 -7.23
CA LEU A 41 0.21 -1.78 -6.46
C LEU A 41 0.08 -3.22 -5.97
N GLU A 42 0.39 -4.20 -6.83
CA GLU A 42 0.39 -5.60 -6.45
C GLU A 42 1.39 -5.87 -5.30
N GLU A 43 2.62 -5.36 -5.40
CA GLU A 43 3.61 -5.49 -4.34
C GLU A 43 3.20 -4.79 -3.05
N ALA A 44 2.57 -3.61 -3.14
CA ALA A 44 2.01 -2.92 -1.98
C ALA A 44 0.92 -3.76 -1.29
N CYS A 45 0.06 -4.43 -2.06
CA CYS A 45 -0.98 -5.30 -1.53
C CYS A 45 -0.39 -6.54 -0.82
N ARG A 46 0.62 -7.18 -1.42
CA ARG A 46 1.35 -8.30 -0.79
C ARG A 46 2.04 -7.87 0.51
N THR A 47 2.70 -6.71 0.47
CA THR A 47 3.35 -6.10 1.64
C THR A 47 2.34 -5.80 2.75
N ALA A 48 1.16 -5.29 2.42
CA ALA A 48 0.11 -5.00 3.39
C ALA A 48 -0.40 -6.27 4.11
N ASP A 49 -0.47 -7.41 3.42
CA ASP A 49 -0.79 -8.70 4.05
C ASP A 49 0.29 -9.14 5.06
N VAL A 50 1.57 -8.98 4.71
CA VAL A 50 2.70 -9.28 5.60
C VAL A 50 2.67 -8.37 6.83
N VAL A 51 2.46 -7.06 6.64
CA VAL A 51 2.31 -6.09 7.75
C VAL A 51 1.19 -6.50 8.68
N LYS A 52 0.01 -6.89 8.14
CA LYS A 52 -1.11 -7.31 8.98
C LYS A 52 -0.78 -8.57 9.80
N ARG A 53 -0.07 -9.53 9.21
CA ARG A 53 0.36 -10.76 9.90
C ARG A 53 1.36 -10.46 11.01
N LEU A 54 2.41 -9.69 10.72
CA LEU A 54 3.43 -9.30 11.71
C LEU A 54 2.82 -8.47 12.84
N GLN A 55 1.92 -7.54 12.52
CA GLN A 55 1.20 -6.76 13.53
C GLN A 55 0.42 -7.65 14.49
N ALA A 56 -0.28 -8.67 13.98
CA ALA A 56 -1.03 -9.59 14.84
C ALA A 56 -0.12 -10.40 15.80
N ILE A 57 1.09 -10.75 15.35
CA ILE A 57 2.09 -11.43 16.20
C ILE A 57 2.57 -10.47 17.30
N VAL A 58 2.90 -9.23 16.93
CA VAL A 58 3.37 -8.20 17.86
C VAL A 58 2.29 -7.82 18.88
N ASP A 59 1.03 -7.69 18.44
CA ASP A 59 -0.11 -7.37 19.32
C ASP A 59 -0.43 -8.52 20.29
N GLY A 60 -0.20 -9.76 19.86
CA GLY A 60 -0.44 -10.96 20.67
C GLY A 60 0.70 -11.33 21.61
N ALA A 61 1.82 -10.60 21.61
CA ALA A 61 2.97 -10.91 22.44
C ALA A 61 2.81 -10.38 23.87
N ASP A 62 3.15 -11.20 24.86
CA ASP A 62 3.16 -10.78 26.28
C ASP A 62 4.18 -9.66 26.56
N ASN A 63 5.26 -9.61 25.77
CA ASN A 63 6.31 -8.59 25.87
C ASN A 63 6.95 -8.33 24.49
N LEU A 64 7.32 -7.08 24.25
CA LEU A 64 8.02 -6.63 23.04
C LEU A 64 9.54 -6.85 23.11
N ARG A 65 10.05 -7.34 24.24
CA ARG A 65 11.47 -7.66 24.44
C ARG A 65 11.66 -9.15 24.68
N VAL A 66 12.66 -9.71 24.01
CA VAL A 66 13.11 -11.09 24.17
C VAL A 66 14.55 -11.13 24.68
N LYS A 67 14.99 -12.30 25.12
CA LYS A 67 16.34 -12.51 25.62
C LYS A 67 17.33 -12.60 24.44
N GLY A 68 18.29 -11.69 24.40
CA GLY A 68 19.36 -11.67 23.41
C GLY A 68 20.44 -12.72 23.69
N SER A 69 21.36 -12.90 22.73
CA SER A 69 22.45 -13.87 22.83
C SER A 69 23.33 -13.67 24.07
N GLN A 70 23.65 -12.41 24.41
CA GLN A 70 24.40 -12.03 25.62
C GLN A 70 23.50 -11.88 26.86
N GLN A 71 22.32 -12.51 26.86
CA GLN A 71 21.33 -12.50 27.95
C GLN A 71 20.69 -11.13 28.24
N GLN A 72 21.01 -10.10 27.46
CA GLN A 72 20.42 -8.77 27.55
C GLN A 72 19.03 -8.72 26.90
N PRO A 73 18.09 -7.91 27.40
CA PRO A 73 16.79 -7.76 26.78
C PRO A 73 16.90 -6.96 25.48
N VAL A 74 16.49 -7.54 24.36
CA VAL A 74 16.48 -6.93 23.01
C VAL A 74 15.05 -6.87 22.45
N ALA A 75 14.79 -6.04 21.45
CA ALA A 75 13.49 -6.04 20.78
C ALA A 75 13.20 -7.40 20.14
N MET A 76 11.93 -7.84 20.15
CA MET A 76 11.54 -9.05 19.46
C MET A 76 11.79 -8.91 17.94
N PRO A 77 12.27 -9.96 17.25
CA PRO A 77 12.59 -9.88 15.81
C PRO A 77 11.42 -9.41 14.95
N GLU A 78 10.20 -9.86 15.25
CA GLU A 78 8.99 -9.53 14.48
C GLU A 78 8.63 -8.05 14.57
N LEU A 79 8.97 -7.37 15.67
CA LEU A 79 8.78 -5.92 15.81
C LEU A 79 9.74 -5.16 14.88
N LEU A 80 10.97 -5.66 14.73
CA LEU A 80 11.95 -5.08 13.81
C LEU A 80 11.54 -5.31 12.35
N GLU A 81 11.09 -6.52 12.01
CA GLU A 81 10.56 -6.83 10.67
C GLU A 81 9.30 -6.01 10.35
N LEU A 82 8.38 -5.90 11.29
CA LEU A 82 7.17 -5.07 11.14
C LEU A 82 7.51 -3.62 10.81
N ARG A 83 8.53 -3.05 11.46
CA ARG A 83 9.01 -1.70 11.15
C ARG A 83 9.54 -1.60 9.72
N GLN A 84 10.30 -2.59 9.26
CA GLN A 84 10.85 -2.62 7.90
C GLN A 84 9.75 -2.74 6.84
N TYR A 85 8.82 -3.68 7.01
CA TYR A 85 7.70 -3.86 6.08
C TYR A 85 6.75 -2.66 6.04
N ARG A 86 6.56 -1.95 7.16
CA ARG A 86 5.83 -0.67 7.17
C ARG A 86 6.52 0.40 6.36
N ALA A 87 7.84 0.53 6.50
CA ALA A 87 8.62 1.49 5.72
C ALA A 87 8.55 1.16 4.21
N LEU A 88 8.68 -0.12 3.84
CA LEU A 88 8.52 -0.57 2.46
C LEU A 88 7.13 -0.27 1.91
N LEU A 89 6.07 -0.54 2.68
CA LEU A 89 4.70 -0.23 2.26
C LEU A 89 4.53 1.27 1.96
N VAL A 90 5.06 2.15 2.82
CA VAL A 90 5.04 3.60 2.60
C VAL A 90 5.80 3.97 1.31
N GLN A 91 6.97 3.37 1.08
CA GLN A 91 7.76 3.61 -0.14
C GLN A 91 7.01 3.18 -1.40
N LEU A 92 6.38 2.00 -1.41
CA LEU A 92 5.58 1.51 -2.54
C LEU A 92 4.37 2.41 -2.79
N LEU A 93 3.68 2.86 -1.74
CA LEU A 93 2.54 3.78 -1.88
C LEU A 93 2.95 5.17 -2.40
N LYS A 94 4.11 5.69 -1.98
CA LYS A 94 4.70 6.91 -2.55
C LYS A 94 5.05 6.72 -4.02
N ALA A 95 5.63 5.57 -4.38
CA ALA A 95 6.01 5.26 -5.76
C ALA A 95 4.80 5.17 -6.73
N LEU A 96 3.58 4.89 -6.23
CA LEU A 96 2.35 4.98 -7.03
C LEU A 96 1.98 6.42 -7.42
N GLY A 97 2.63 7.42 -6.82
CA GLY A 97 2.31 8.83 -7.00
C GLY A 97 1.14 9.28 -6.14
N CYS A 98 0.94 8.66 -4.96
CA CYS A 98 0.13 9.29 -3.92
C CYS A 98 0.89 10.56 -3.49
N PRO A 99 0.37 11.78 -3.75
CA PRO A 99 1.13 13.01 -3.53
C PRO A 99 1.62 13.08 -2.09
N ASP A 100 2.89 13.44 -1.91
CA ASP A 100 3.38 13.91 -0.62
C ASP A 100 2.81 15.33 -0.39
N ASP A 101 2.46 15.64 0.86
CA ASP A 101 1.69 16.84 1.28
C ASP A 101 2.33 18.22 0.95
N ASP A 102 3.50 18.28 0.33
CA ASP A 102 4.16 19.56 -0.01
C ASP A 102 3.64 20.21 -1.31
N ASP A 103 2.83 19.50 -2.10
CA ASP A 103 1.96 20.09 -3.13
C ASP A 103 0.56 19.47 -2.95
N THR A 104 -0.19 19.98 -1.97
CA THR A 104 -1.49 19.43 -1.57
C THR A 104 -2.55 19.71 -2.64
N LEU A 105 -2.56 18.89 -3.68
CA LEU A 105 -3.67 18.84 -4.62
C LEU A 105 -4.86 18.19 -3.91
N SER A 106 -5.94 18.96 -3.77
CA SER A 106 -7.26 18.53 -3.33
C SER A 106 -7.68 17.22 -4.00
N ARG A 107 -8.53 16.41 -3.34
CA ARG A 107 -9.19 15.25 -3.97
C ARG A 107 -9.86 15.59 -5.32
N SER A 108 -10.33 16.82 -5.48
CA SER A 108 -10.85 17.33 -6.76
C SER A 108 -9.74 17.57 -7.80
N GLU A 109 -8.57 18.00 -7.37
CA GLU A 109 -7.41 18.29 -8.24
C GLU A 109 -6.69 17.00 -8.66
N LEU A 110 -6.63 16.01 -7.76
CA LEU A 110 -6.25 14.63 -8.09
C LEU A 110 -7.19 13.99 -9.12
N GLY A 111 -8.50 14.18 -8.98
CA GLY A 111 -9.49 13.76 -9.97
C GLY A 111 -9.36 14.51 -11.31
N LYS A 112 -8.97 15.79 -11.28
CA LYS A 112 -8.72 16.61 -12.48
C LYS A 112 -7.43 16.25 -13.19
N LEU A 113 -6.36 15.86 -12.49
CA LEU A 113 -5.11 15.39 -13.12
C LEU A 113 -5.28 14.05 -13.84
N GLY A 114 -6.05 13.13 -13.26
CA GLY A 114 -6.50 11.92 -13.97
C GLY A 114 -7.43 12.21 -15.16
N ALA A 115 -8.08 13.38 -15.16
CA ALA A 115 -8.88 13.85 -16.29
C ALA A 115 -8.04 14.60 -17.32
N THR A 116 -7.03 15.41 -16.97
CA THR A 116 -6.17 16.14 -17.92
C THR A 116 -5.21 15.23 -18.66
N ALA A 117 -4.73 14.15 -18.03
CA ALA A 117 -4.00 13.08 -18.71
C ALA A 117 -4.80 12.49 -19.90
N ARG A 118 -6.15 12.53 -19.85
CA ARG A 118 -7.01 12.07 -20.96
C ARG A 118 -7.09 13.03 -22.16
N TRP A 119 -6.54 14.24 -22.11
CA TRP A 119 -6.60 15.22 -23.22
C TRP A 119 -5.26 15.53 -23.87
N ALA A 120 -4.13 15.18 -23.24
CA ALA A 120 -2.80 15.49 -23.77
C ALA A 120 -2.37 14.62 -24.97
N ASN A 121 -3.11 13.53 -25.28
CA ASN A 121 -2.82 12.66 -26.44
C ASN A 121 -3.77 12.87 -27.64
N ARG A 122 -4.39 14.04 -27.75
CA ARG A 122 -4.97 14.53 -29.01
C ARG A 122 -4.28 15.85 -29.41
N GLY A 123 -3.05 15.71 -29.87
CA GLY A 123 -2.24 16.73 -30.55
C GLY A 123 -1.21 16.02 -31.40
#